data_AF-A0A3R7D954-F1
#
_entry.id   AF-A0A3R7D954-F1
#
_cell.length_a   1.000
_cell.length_b   1.000
_cell.length_c   1.000
_cell.angle_alpha   90.00
_cell.angle_beta   90.00
_cell.angle_gamma   90.00
#
_symmetry.space_group_name_H-M   'P 1'
#
loop_
_entity.id
_entity.type
_entity.pdbx_description
1 polymer ?
#
loop_
_entity_poly.entity_id
_entity_poly.type
_entity_poly.pdbx_seq_one_letter_code
_entity_poly.pdbx_strand_id
1 'polypeptide(L)'
;MFVLGNVEYGLPLIVTLFSARWVGNYFNHGIYDIHIHLRQLPFLDWDPPVEGSRMRVKHVMTRHPKSVRTVERAGLIWDYLSLTTHNGFPVVVDDPTFGPKFFAGIILRKQLTVVLAQKDFRSLKPRPFSRHPPQEPNDVAGDAAATCLSYQDMEAAYPNYPEPDVGYTLSDAYVA
;
A
#
# COMPACT_ATOMS: atom_id res chain seq x y z
N MET A 1 12.99 -40.65 -6.31
CA MET A 1 13.67 -40.86 -7.61
C MET A 1 15.09 -40.31 -7.59
N PHE A 2 15.32 -39.02 -7.28
CA PHE A 2 16.68 -38.46 -7.21
C PHE A 2 17.57 -39.06 -6.10
N VAL A 3 17.02 -39.37 -4.92
CA VAL A 3 17.81 -39.89 -3.79
C VAL A 3 18.15 -41.38 -3.91
N LEU A 4 17.33 -42.16 -4.62
CA LEU A 4 17.48 -43.62 -4.72
C LEU A 4 18.29 -44.07 -5.95
N GLY A 5 18.55 -43.18 -6.91
CA GLY A 5 19.35 -43.48 -8.12
C GLY A 5 18.75 -44.51 -9.09
N ASN A 6 17.68 -45.23 -8.71
CA ASN A 6 17.01 -46.22 -9.55
C ASN A 6 15.55 -45.82 -9.86
N VAL A 7 15.21 -45.78 -11.14
CA VAL A 7 13.90 -45.36 -11.68
C VAL A 7 12.86 -46.48 -11.64
N GLU A 8 13.27 -47.75 -11.55
CA GLU A 8 12.38 -48.91 -11.55
C GLU A 8 11.41 -48.91 -10.35
N TYR A 9 11.84 -48.38 -9.20
CA TYR A 9 10.98 -48.22 -8.02
C TYR A 9 10.10 -46.96 -8.06
N GLY A 10 10.16 -46.18 -9.14
CA GLY A 10 9.38 -44.96 -9.29
C GLY A 10 7.88 -45.22 -9.33
N LEU A 11 7.43 -46.18 -10.14
CA LEU A 11 6.00 -46.52 -10.26
C LEU A 11 5.36 -46.97 -8.94
N PRO A 12 5.88 -47.96 -8.21
CA PRO A 12 5.28 -48.37 -6.94
C PRO A 12 5.34 -47.25 -5.88
N LEU A 13 6.38 -46.42 -5.87
CA LEU A 13 6.46 -45.25 -4.98
C LEU A 13 5.41 -44.19 -5.31
N ILE A 14 5.20 -43.87 -6.58
CA ILE A 14 4.19 -42.88 -6.97
C ILE A 14 2.79 -43.38 -6.60
N VAL A 15 2.47 -44.65 -6.88
CA VAL A 15 1.16 -45.22 -6.53
C VAL A 15 0.91 -45.17 -5.03
N THR A 16 1.88 -45.61 -4.22
CA THR A 16 1.74 -45.59 -2.76
C THR A 16 1.64 -44.17 -2.20
N LEU A 17 2.44 -43.22 -2.69
CA LEU A 17 2.34 -41.81 -2.30
C LEU A 17 1.00 -41.20 -2.72
N PHE A 18 0.49 -41.54 -3.90
CA PHE A 18 -0.79 -41.02 -4.40
C PHE A 18 -1.95 -41.54 -3.55
N SER A 19 -1.98 -42.84 -3.24
CA SER A 19 -2.95 -43.43 -2.33
C SER A 19 -2.86 -42.83 -0.93
N ALA A 20 -1.65 -42.68 -0.38
CA ALA A 20 -1.43 -42.05 0.93
C ALA A 20 -1.90 -40.59 0.95
N ARG A 21 -1.63 -39.82 -0.12
CA ARG A 21 -2.07 -38.43 -0.24
C ARG A 21 -3.59 -38.34 -0.34
N TRP A 22 -4.24 -39.20 -1.12
CA TRP A 22 -5.70 -39.22 -1.24
C TRP A 22 -6.38 -39.52 0.09
N VAL A 23 -5.94 -40.58 0.78
CA VAL A 23 -6.50 -40.95 2.09
C VAL A 23 -6.16 -39.87 3.12
N GLY A 24 -4.93 -39.37 3.14
CA GLY A 24 -4.51 -38.29 4.04
C GLY A 24 -5.35 -37.03 3.88
N ASN A 25 -5.57 -36.58 2.64
CA ASN A 25 -6.39 -35.42 2.31
C ASN A 25 -7.88 -35.62 2.66
N TYR A 26 -8.36 -36.86 2.73
CA TYR A 26 -9.73 -37.15 3.16
C TYR A 26 -9.91 -36.97 4.67
N PHE A 27 -8.89 -37.34 5.47
CA PHE A 27 -8.98 -37.29 6.93
C PHE A 27 -8.53 -35.97 7.54
N ASN A 28 -7.49 -35.31 7.00
CA ASN A 28 -6.92 -34.11 7.58
C ASN A 28 -6.39 -33.13 6.52
N HIS A 29 -6.38 -31.84 6.89
CA HIS A 29 -5.59 -30.83 6.18
C HIS A 29 -4.09 -31.08 6.38
N GLY A 30 -3.26 -30.59 5.45
CA GLY A 30 -1.82 -30.74 5.56
C GLY A 30 -1.30 -30.13 6.87
N ILE A 31 -0.26 -30.73 7.46
CA ILE A 31 0.29 -30.24 8.74
C ILE A 31 0.74 -28.77 8.65
N TYR A 32 1.12 -28.30 7.46
CA TYR A 32 1.48 -26.91 7.20
C TYR A 32 0.25 -26.00 7.24
N ASP A 33 -0.84 -26.40 6.61
CA ASP A 33 -2.09 -25.65 6.61
C ASP A 33 -2.57 -25.48 8.05
N ILE A 34 -2.54 -26.54 8.86
CA ILE A 34 -2.95 -26.49 10.28
C ILE A 34 -2.10 -25.46 11.05
N HIS A 35 -0.78 -25.46 10.88
CA HIS A 35 0.08 -24.50 11.57
C HIS A 35 -0.13 -23.04 11.10
N ILE A 36 -0.46 -22.82 9.83
CA ILE A 36 -0.79 -21.48 9.30
C ILE A 36 -2.08 -20.97 9.94
N HIS A 37 -3.12 -21.82 9.99
CA HIS A 37 -4.38 -21.50 10.63
C HIS A 37 -4.23 -21.22 12.12
N LEU A 38 -3.41 -22.01 12.83
CA LEU A 38 -3.10 -21.79 14.26
C LEU A 38 -2.36 -20.47 14.51
N ARG A 39 -1.50 -20.04 13.58
CA ARG A 39 -0.78 -18.76 13.68
C ARG A 39 -1.62 -17.55 13.26
N GLN A 40 -2.88 -17.76 12.83
CA GLN A 40 -3.78 -16.71 12.34
C GLN A 40 -3.14 -15.83 11.27
N LEU A 41 -2.26 -16.41 10.46
CA LEU A 41 -1.65 -15.67 9.37
C LEU A 41 -2.69 -15.50 8.27
N PRO A 42 -2.92 -14.27 7.75
CA PRO A 42 -3.81 -14.07 6.62
C PRO A 42 -3.15 -14.63 5.36
N PHE A 43 -3.30 -15.94 5.16
CA PHE A 43 -2.84 -16.66 3.97
C PHE A 43 -3.95 -16.70 2.95
N LEU A 44 -3.61 -16.43 1.69
CA LEU A 44 -4.55 -16.50 0.57
C LEU A 44 -4.25 -17.78 -0.21
N ASP A 45 -5.20 -18.71 -0.19
CA ASP A 45 -5.08 -19.96 -0.94
C ASP A 45 -5.07 -19.70 -2.45
N TRP A 46 -4.47 -20.63 -3.20
CA TRP A 46 -4.34 -20.54 -4.66
C TRP A 46 -5.69 -20.51 -5.38
N ASP A 47 -6.68 -21.21 -4.83
CA ASP A 47 -8.03 -21.29 -5.39
C ASP A 47 -9.00 -20.63 -4.39
N PRO A 48 -9.89 -19.72 -4.82
CA PRO A 48 -10.88 -19.15 -3.92
C PRO A 48 -11.79 -20.25 -3.35
N PRO A 49 -12.24 -20.10 -2.10
CA PRO A 49 -13.23 -21.01 -1.53
C PRO A 49 -14.52 -21.01 -2.37
N VAL A 50 -15.26 -22.11 -2.36
CA VAL A 50 -16.50 -22.28 -3.16
C VAL A 50 -17.53 -21.19 -2.83
N GLU A 51 -17.56 -20.74 -1.57
CA GLU A 51 -18.37 -19.63 -1.07
C GLU A 51 -17.91 -18.27 -1.63
N GLY A 52 -16.61 -18.14 -1.93
CA GLY A 52 -15.99 -16.95 -2.53
C GLY A 52 -16.56 -16.64 -3.93
N SER A 53 -16.98 -17.66 -4.68
CA SER A 53 -17.62 -17.47 -6.00
C SER A 53 -18.93 -16.67 -5.92
N ARG A 54 -19.65 -16.75 -4.80
CA ARG A 54 -20.92 -16.00 -4.58
C ARG A 54 -20.68 -14.61 -3.98
N MET A 55 -19.48 -14.32 -3.47
CA MET A 55 -19.19 -13.08 -2.79
C MET A 55 -18.71 -12.00 -3.78
N ARG A 56 -19.42 -10.87 -3.80
CA ARG A 56 -18.98 -9.68 -4.56
C ARG A 56 -17.97 -8.86 -3.76
N VAL A 57 -17.07 -8.17 -4.48
CA VAL A 57 -16.06 -7.25 -3.91
C VAL A 57 -16.65 -6.25 -2.91
N LYS A 58 -17.88 -5.77 -3.17
CA LYS A 58 -18.58 -4.83 -2.29
C LYS A 58 -18.83 -5.34 -0.85
N HIS A 59 -18.80 -6.66 -0.64
CA HIS A 59 -18.98 -7.25 0.68
C HIS A 59 -17.66 -7.38 1.45
N VAL A 60 -16.52 -7.44 0.76
CA VAL A 60 -15.19 -7.57 1.35
C VAL A 60 -14.52 -6.21 1.53
N MET A 61 -14.80 -5.28 0.62
CA MET A 61 -14.17 -3.96 0.65
C MET A 61 -14.60 -3.13 1.85
N THR A 62 -13.67 -2.37 2.41
CA THR A 62 -13.96 -1.34 3.41
C THR A 62 -14.85 -0.26 2.79
N ARG A 63 -16.04 -0.03 3.36
CA ARG A 63 -17.07 0.86 2.77
C ARG A 63 -16.67 2.34 2.72
N HIS A 64 -15.83 2.79 3.66
CA HIS A 64 -15.43 4.20 3.77
C HIS A 64 -13.91 4.31 3.96
N PRO A 65 -13.11 4.18 2.89
CA PRO A 65 -11.67 4.38 2.99
C PRO A 65 -11.36 5.86 3.29
N LYS A 66 -10.33 6.10 4.11
CA LYS A 66 -9.79 7.45 4.33
C LYS A 66 -9.01 7.86 3.09
N SER A 67 -9.58 8.76 2.28
CA SER A 67 -8.96 9.27 1.07
C SER A 67 -8.23 10.58 1.33
N VAL A 68 -7.06 10.72 0.73
CA VAL A 68 -6.26 11.96 0.71
C VAL A 68 -6.57 12.73 -0.58
N ARG A 69 -6.54 14.05 -0.54
CA ARG A 69 -6.67 14.88 -1.75
C ARG A 69 -5.29 15.20 -2.33
N THR A 70 -5.22 15.47 -3.63
CA THR A 70 -3.95 15.89 -4.27
C THR A 70 -3.31 17.09 -3.58
N VAL A 71 -4.12 18.01 -3.06
CA VAL A 71 -3.67 19.09 -2.17
C VAL A 71 -4.49 19.03 -0.89
N GLU A 72 -3.83 18.65 0.20
CA GLU A 72 -4.42 18.51 1.53
C GLU A 72 -3.59 19.26 2.59
N ARG A 73 -4.22 19.58 3.72
CA ARG A 73 -3.55 20.28 4.82
C ARG A 73 -2.62 19.32 5.54
N ALA A 74 -1.39 19.75 5.83
CA ALA A 74 -0.42 18.95 6.58
C ALA A 74 -0.96 18.45 7.93
N GLY A 75 -1.72 19.28 8.65
CA GLY A 75 -2.39 18.88 9.90
C GLY A 75 -3.38 17.73 9.74
N LEU A 76 -4.16 17.70 8.65
CA LEU A 76 -5.08 16.58 8.39
C LEU A 76 -4.33 15.30 8.04
N ILE A 77 -3.20 15.41 7.31
CA ILE A 77 -2.34 14.27 7.00
C ILE A 77 -1.74 13.72 8.30
N TRP A 78 -1.26 14.59 9.19
CA TRP A 78 -0.75 14.21 10.51
C TRP A 78 -1.81 13.49 11.35
N ASP A 79 -3.04 14.00 11.37
CA ASP A 79 -4.15 13.36 12.06
C ASP A 79 -4.45 11.97 11.47
N TYR A 80 -4.42 11.80 10.14
CA TYR A 80 -4.59 10.48 9.53
C TYR A 80 -3.45 9.52 9.88
N LEU A 81 -2.22 10.00 9.93
CA LEU A 81 -1.08 9.19 10.32
C LEU A 81 -1.17 8.78 11.80
N SER A 82 -1.63 9.67 12.68
CA SER A 82 -1.73 9.41 14.12
C SER A 82 -2.94 8.55 14.50
N LEU A 83 -4.08 8.77 13.84
CA LEU A 83 -5.35 8.12 14.20
C LEU A 83 -5.56 6.76 13.53
N THR A 84 -4.86 6.48 12.43
CA THR A 84 -5.07 5.24 11.67
C THR A 84 -3.83 4.35 11.68
N THR A 85 -4.00 3.06 11.41
CA THR A 85 -2.91 2.09 11.21
C THR A 85 -2.75 1.68 9.75
N HIS A 86 -3.44 2.37 8.83
CA HIS A 86 -3.39 2.06 7.40
C HIS A 86 -2.04 2.45 6.79
N ASN A 87 -1.53 1.58 5.92
CA ASN A 87 -0.23 1.76 5.24
C ASN A 87 -0.34 2.50 3.90
N GLY A 88 -1.54 2.66 3.36
CA GLY A 88 -1.77 3.33 2.09
C GLY A 88 -3.09 4.06 2.07
N PHE A 89 -3.11 5.21 1.41
CA PHE A 89 -4.26 6.09 1.28
C PHE A 89 -4.55 6.35 -0.20
N PRO A 90 -5.79 6.18 -0.68
CA PRO A 90 -6.17 6.55 -2.03
C PRO A 90 -6.18 8.07 -2.20
N VAL A 91 -5.60 8.57 -3.29
CA VAL A 91 -5.56 9.98 -3.67
C VAL A 91 -6.71 10.29 -4.62
N VAL A 92 -7.54 11.25 -4.23
CA VAL A 92 -8.73 11.68 -4.97
C VAL A 92 -8.55 13.12 -5.46
N VAL A 93 -8.94 13.35 -6.71
CA VAL A 93 -8.96 14.67 -7.36
C VAL A 93 -10.41 15.14 -7.45
N ASP A 94 -10.63 16.37 -6.99
CA ASP A 94 -11.88 17.08 -7.17
C ASP A 94 -11.76 17.90 -8.46
N ASP A 95 -12.05 17.28 -9.62
CA ASP A 95 -11.98 17.95 -10.92
C ASP A 95 -13.40 18.14 -11.50
N PRO A 96 -13.85 19.38 -11.75
CA PRO A 96 -15.21 19.63 -12.23
C PRO A 96 -15.48 19.04 -13.63
N THR A 97 -14.43 18.71 -14.38
CA THR A 97 -14.51 18.20 -15.76
C THR A 97 -14.73 16.68 -15.85
N PHE A 98 -14.24 15.91 -14.87
CA PHE A 98 -14.24 14.44 -14.89
C PHE A 98 -15.23 13.80 -13.90
N GLY A 99 -15.85 14.60 -13.03
CA GLY A 99 -16.86 14.16 -12.05
C GLY A 99 -16.46 14.51 -10.61
N PRO A 100 -17.37 14.32 -9.63
CA PRO A 100 -17.21 14.88 -8.29
C PRO A 100 -16.00 14.33 -7.51
N LYS A 101 -15.47 13.14 -7.85
CA LYS A 101 -14.32 12.49 -7.20
C LYS A 101 -13.63 11.53 -8.18
N PHE A 102 -12.47 11.91 -8.71
CA PHE A 102 -11.67 11.07 -9.59
C PHE A 102 -10.51 10.42 -8.82
N PHE A 103 -10.27 9.12 -9.01
CA PHE A 103 -9.15 8.43 -8.38
C PHE A 103 -7.86 8.69 -9.17
N ALA A 104 -6.89 9.39 -8.58
CA ALA A 104 -5.61 9.67 -9.22
C ALA A 104 -4.55 8.59 -8.95
N GLY A 105 -4.58 7.94 -7.79
CA GLY A 105 -3.58 6.96 -7.41
C GLY A 105 -3.60 6.62 -5.93
N ILE A 106 -2.53 6.01 -5.44
CA ILE A 106 -2.33 5.69 -4.02
C ILE A 106 -1.05 6.32 -3.52
N ILE A 107 -1.01 6.69 -2.24
CA ILE A 107 0.18 7.15 -1.55
C ILE A 107 0.38 6.35 -0.27
N LEU A 108 1.62 5.96 0.01
CA LEU A 108 1.95 5.16 1.18
C LEU A 108 2.14 6.05 2.42
N ARG A 109 1.86 5.52 3.60
CA ARG A 109 2.15 6.14 4.90
C ARG A 109 3.61 6.58 5.00
N LYS A 110 4.53 5.73 4.57
CA LYS A 110 5.98 5.99 4.57
C LYS A 110 6.33 7.22 3.71
N GLN A 111 5.72 7.32 2.53
CA GLN A 111 5.92 8.47 1.63
C GLN A 111 5.38 9.76 2.27
N LEU A 112 4.18 9.72 2.86
CA LEU A 112 3.62 10.87 3.57
C LEU A 112 4.50 11.32 4.75
N THR A 113 5.12 10.37 5.46
CA THR A 113 5.99 10.69 6.59
C THR A 113 7.27 11.38 6.14
N VAL A 114 7.87 10.94 5.02
CA VAL A 114 9.03 11.63 4.42
C VAL A 114 8.66 13.04 3.97
N VAL A 115 7.50 13.22 3.34
CA VAL A 115 7.01 14.54 2.91
C VAL A 115 6.85 15.49 4.11
N LEU A 116 6.28 14.99 5.21
CA LEU A 116 6.14 15.78 6.44
C LEU A 116 7.47 16.05 7.13
N ALA A 117 8.43 15.13 7.08
CA ALA A 117 9.75 15.29 7.70
C ALA A 117 10.60 16.35 6.97
N GLN A 118 10.51 16.42 5.65
CA GLN A 118 11.23 17.40 4.85
C GLN A 118 10.56 18.79 4.81
N LYS A 119 9.36 18.92 5.39
CA LYS A 119 8.58 20.18 5.45
C LYS A 119 8.35 20.83 4.09
N ASP A 120 8.18 20.04 3.02
CA ASP A 120 7.87 20.54 1.67
C ASP A 120 6.39 20.97 1.59
N PHE A 121 6.09 22.13 2.17
CA PHE A 121 4.75 22.71 2.21
C PHE A 121 4.63 23.89 1.26
N ARG A 122 3.52 23.96 0.54
CA ARG A 122 3.11 25.15 -0.20
C ARG A 122 1.99 25.85 0.56
N SER A 123 2.19 27.13 0.90
CA SER A 123 1.16 27.98 1.53
C SER A 123 -0.06 28.16 0.62
N LEU A 124 0.14 28.18 -0.70
CA LEU A 124 -0.93 28.33 -1.68
C LEU A 124 -1.37 26.98 -2.25
N LYS A 125 -2.69 26.74 -2.31
CA LYS A 125 -3.27 25.59 -3.04
C LYS A 125 -3.13 25.84 -4.54
N PRO A 126 -2.23 25.15 -5.27
CA PRO A 126 -2.18 25.29 -6.72
C PRO A 126 -3.48 24.77 -7.33
N ARG A 127 -4.11 25.60 -8.16
CA ARG A 127 -5.20 25.23 -9.08
C ARG A 127 -4.84 25.87 -10.42
N PRO A 128 -4.90 25.18 -11.57
CA PRO A 128 -5.24 23.77 -11.78
C PRO A 128 -4.06 22.81 -11.52
N PHE A 129 -4.38 21.56 -11.17
CA PHE A 129 -3.39 20.49 -11.12
C PHE A 129 -3.01 20.09 -12.54
N SER A 130 -1.75 20.32 -12.91
CA SER A 130 -1.21 19.89 -14.19
C SER A 130 -0.31 18.67 -13.95
N ARG A 131 -0.54 17.57 -14.66
CA ARG A 131 0.35 16.39 -14.66
C ARG A 131 1.65 16.63 -15.42
N HIS A 132 1.84 17.83 -15.97
CA HIS A 132 3.06 18.13 -16.70
C HIS A 132 4.22 18.24 -15.72
N PRO A 133 5.38 17.61 -16.02
CA PRO A 133 6.60 17.89 -15.30
C PRO A 133 6.84 19.41 -15.32
N PRO A 134 7.43 20.00 -14.26
CA PRO A 134 7.80 21.40 -14.26
C PRO A 134 8.59 21.70 -15.55
N GLN A 135 8.04 22.52 -16.45
CA GLN A 135 8.83 23.12 -17.52
C GLN A 135 9.78 24.09 -16.85
N GLU A 136 11.09 23.93 -17.08
CA GLU A 136 12.10 24.86 -16.59
C GLU A 136 11.71 26.30 -16.95
N PRO A 137 11.62 27.22 -15.97
CA PRO A 137 11.19 28.58 -16.25
C PRO A 137 12.37 29.35 -16.84
N ASN A 138 12.25 29.75 -18.11
CA ASN A 138 12.91 30.96 -18.56
C ASN A 138 12.36 32.13 -17.74
N ASP A 139 13.24 32.71 -16.92
CA ASP A 139 13.24 34.09 -16.42
C ASP A 139 11.92 34.66 -15.87
N VAL A 140 11.69 34.61 -14.54
CA VAL A 140 11.48 35.78 -13.64
C VAL A 140 11.63 35.29 -12.19
N ALA A 141 12.51 35.97 -11.44
CA ALA A 141 12.84 35.70 -10.05
C ALA A 141 11.66 35.87 -9.07
N GLY A 142 11.64 35.03 -8.03
CA GLY A 142 10.94 35.33 -6.77
C GLY A 142 9.89 34.33 -6.33
N ASP A 143 10.21 33.04 -6.29
CA ASP A 143 9.86 32.15 -5.18
C ASP A 143 10.76 30.92 -5.34
N ALA A 144 11.58 30.65 -4.33
CA ALA A 144 12.61 29.63 -4.36
C ALA A 144 12.05 28.33 -4.95
N ALA A 145 12.80 27.75 -5.89
CA ALA A 145 12.56 26.44 -6.47
C ALA A 145 12.01 25.47 -5.42
N ALA A 146 10.69 25.33 -5.40
CA ALA A 146 10.02 24.26 -4.69
C ALA A 146 10.29 23.03 -5.54
N THR A 147 11.53 22.53 -5.45
CA THR A 147 11.94 21.22 -5.90
C THR A 147 10.99 20.27 -5.22
N CYS A 148 9.89 19.95 -5.91
CA CYS A 148 8.96 18.96 -5.44
C CYS A 148 9.79 17.71 -5.14
N LEU A 149 9.65 17.22 -3.93
CA LEU A 149 10.29 16.00 -3.45
C LEU A 149 10.48 14.99 -4.58
N SER A 150 11.72 14.85 -5.03
CA SER A 150 12.02 13.95 -6.14
C SER A 150 11.95 12.51 -5.64
N TYR A 151 11.73 11.58 -6.55
CA TYR A 151 11.74 10.16 -6.17
C TYR A 151 13.09 9.75 -5.54
N GLN A 152 14.19 10.38 -5.95
CA GLN A 152 15.53 10.14 -5.37
C GLN A 152 15.60 10.57 -3.90
N ASP A 153 14.96 11.67 -3.53
CA ASP A 153 14.90 12.15 -2.14
C ASP A 153 14.06 11.21 -1.27
N MET A 154 13.02 10.57 -1.85
CA MET A 154 12.24 9.53 -1.17
C MET A 154 13.03 8.24 -0.98
N GLU A 155 13.87 7.86 -1.95
CA GLU A 155 14.72 6.68 -1.87
C GLU A 155 15.89 6.85 -0.90
N ALA A 156 16.38 8.08 -0.70
CA ALA A 156 17.43 8.36 0.28
C ALA A 156 17.03 8.04 1.74
N ALA A 157 15.73 8.03 2.04
CA ALA A 157 15.19 7.65 3.34
C ALA A 157 14.98 6.12 3.51
N TYR A 158 15.33 5.31 2.49
CA TYR A 158 15.30 3.85 2.58
C TYR A 158 16.57 3.32 3.30
N PRO A 159 16.50 2.28 4.15
CA PRO A 159 15.31 1.52 4.56
C PRO A 159 14.59 2.08 5.80
N ASN A 160 15.25 2.98 6.53
CA ASN A 160 14.77 3.54 7.79
C ASN A 160 14.07 4.88 7.54
N TYR A 161 12.79 4.78 7.20
CA TYR A 161 11.94 5.96 7.09
C TYR A 161 11.89 6.71 8.42
N PRO A 162 11.88 8.05 8.42
CA PRO A 162 11.70 8.81 9.64
C PRO A 162 10.39 8.39 10.30
N GLU A 163 10.42 8.14 11.61
CA GLU A 163 9.20 7.93 12.37
C GLU A 163 8.50 9.29 12.58
N PRO A 164 7.16 9.31 12.65
CA PRO A 164 6.44 10.54 12.99
C PRO A 164 6.80 10.96 14.42
N ASP A 165 7.78 11.87 14.56
CA ASP A 165 8.18 12.44 15.85
C ASP A 165 6.97 13.05 16.55
N VAL A 166 6.87 12.85 17.87
CA VAL A 166 5.74 13.20 18.77
C VAL A 166 5.45 14.72 18.85
N GLY A 167 5.99 15.54 17.95
CA GLY A 167 5.92 16.99 18.04
C GLY A 167 5.91 17.71 16.70
N TYR A 168 4.87 17.51 15.88
CA TYR A 168 4.37 18.64 15.07
C TYR A 168 3.52 19.50 16.01
N THR A 169 4.20 20.27 16.88
CA THR A 169 3.52 21.21 17.77
C THR A 169 2.70 22.18 16.93
N LEU A 170 1.46 22.39 17.36
CA LEU A 170 0.43 23.22 16.71
C LEU A 170 0.86 24.68 16.40
N SER A 171 2.07 25.10 16.78
CA SER A 171 2.68 26.38 16.44
C SER A 171 3.01 26.52 14.95
N ASP A 172 3.40 25.43 14.28
CA ASP A 172 3.87 25.50 12.88
C ASP A 172 2.72 25.40 11.85
N ALA A 173 1.53 24.97 12.29
CA ALA A 173 0.35 24.83 11.41
C ALA A 173 -0.46 26.13 11.26
N TYR A 174 -0.15 27.17 12.05
CA TYR A 174 -0.83 28.47 12.03
C TYR A 174 -0.02 29.58 11.35
N VAL A 175 1.23 29.30 10.96
CA VAL A 175 2.13 30.25 10.30
C VAL A 175 2.63 29.67 8.98
N ALA A 176 1.72 29.44 8.03
CA ALA A 176 2.00 29.39 6.58
C ALA A 176 0.70 29.31 5.78
#